data_AF-A0A2C6WLR1-F1
#
_entry.id   AF-A0A2C6WLR1-F1
#
_cell.length_a   1.000
_cell.length_b   1.000
_cell.length_c   1.000
_cell.angle_alpha   90.00
_cell.angle_beta   90.00
_cell.angle_gamma   90.00
#
_symmetry.space_group_name_H-M   'P 1'
#
loop_
_entity.id
_entity.type
_entity.pdbx_description
1 polymer ?
#
loop_
_entity_poly.entity_id
_entity_poly.type
_entity_poly.pdbx_seq_one_letter_code
_entity_poly.pdbx_strand_id
1 'polypeptide(L)'
;MLTIHRPIFNKGITFEKKIAKEKWNKLVELLEESKVPVKQKSETGNEIFLAIIDENIADIELYYNFGIEGEFVHIQLWYYRFKLIALNEKHNEKNHNFKSIHEAMEYINSILRDIAFDRKQMPTA
;
A
#
# COMPACT_ATOMS: atom_id res chain seq x y z
N MET A 1 -15.80 -14.72 46.13
CA MET A 1 -14.65 -15.47 45.61
C MET A 1 -14.04 -14.64 44.49
N LEU A 2 -12.78 -14.23 44.59
CA LEU A 2 -12.12 -13.43 43.54
C LEU A 2 -11.63 -14.37 42.43
N THR A 3 -12.23 -14.27 41.25
CA THR A 3 -11.90 -15.09 40.07
C THR A 3 -10.97 -14.32 39.16
N ILE A 4 -9.71 -14.76 39.08
CA ILE A 4 -8.76 -14.29 38.05
C ILE A 4 -9.17 -14.94 36.72
N HIS A 5 -9.65 -14.15 35.78
CA HIS A 5 -9.87 -14.61 34.41
C HIS A 5 -8.52 -14.71 33.71
N ARG A 6 -8.10 -15.93 33.33
CA ARG A 6 -6.92 -16.11 32.49
C ARG A 6 -7.21 -15.42 31.15
N PRO A 7 -6.44 -14.40 30.73
CA PRO A 7 -6.67 -13.81 29.42
C PRO A 7 -6.45 -14.91 28.38
N ILE A 8 -7.45 -15.15 27.55
CA ILE A 8 -7.34 -16.09 26.43
C ILE A 8 -6.48 -15.40 25.37
N PHE A 9 -5.16 -15.51 25.51
CA PHE A 9 -4.23 -15.05 24.49
C PHE A 9 -4.27 -16.04 23.32
N ASN A 10 -4.86 -15.64 22.19
CA ASN A 10 -4.75 -16.40 20.96
C ASN A 10 -3.34 -16.19 20.38
N LYS A 11 -2.39 -17.05 20.81
CA LYS A 11 -0.97 -16.98 20.43
C LYS A 11 -0.76 -16.96 18.91
N GLY A 12 -1.62 -17.64 18.15
CA GLY A 12 -1.56 -17.64 16.68
C GLY A 12 -1.81 -16.24 16.10
N ILE A 13 -2.89 -15.58 16.52
CA ILE A 13 -3.21 -14.21 16.07
C ILE A 13 -2.08 -13.23 16.43
N THR A 14 -1.52 -13.35 17.64
CA THR A 14 -0.40 -12.49 18.06
C THR A 14 0.84 -12.69 17.19
N PHE A 15 1.14 -13.94 16.79
CA PHE A 15 2.27 -14.25 15.94
C PHE A 15 2.07 -13.72 14.51
N GLU A 16 0.91 -13.95 13.91
CA GLU A 16 0.59 -13.43 12.57
C GLU A 16 0.62 -11.90 12.52
N LYS A 17 0.07 -11.24 13.55
CA LYS A 17 0.13 -9.78 13.67
C LYS A 17 1.58 -9.27 13.77
N LYS A 18 2.46 -10.01 14.44
CA LYS A 18 3.88 -9.66 14.52
C LYS A 18 4.55 -9.79 13.15
N ILE A 19 4.31 -10.88 12.43
CA ILE A 19 4.84 -11.08 11.08
C ILE A 19 4.34 -9.99 10.12
N ALA A 20 3.05 -9.68 10.15
CA ALA A 20 2.48 -8.62 9.31
C ALA A 20 3.17 -7.28 9.60
N LYS A 21 3.42 -6.95 10.86
CA LYS A 21 4.14 -5.72 11.23
C LYS A 21 5.59 -5.73 10.78
N GLU A 22 6.30 -6.87 10.86
CA GLU A 22 7.66 -7.02 10.34
C GLU A 22 7.70 -6.82 8.81
N LYS A 23 6.75 -7.40 8.08
CA LYS A 23 6.60 -7.19 6.63
C LYS A 23 6.32 -5.73 6.28
N TRP A 24 5.42 -5.07 7.02
CA TRP A 24 5.12 -3.65 6.85
C TRP A 24 6.36 -2.79 7.02
N ASN A 25 7.09 -2.97 8.12
CA ASN A 25 8.30 -2.20 8.39
C ASN A 25 9.34 -2.41 7.28
N LYS A 26 9.50 -3.65 6.79
CA LYS A 26 10.45 -3.93 5.71
C LYS A 26 10.02 -3.33 4.37
N LEU A 27 8.72 -3.34 4.05
CA LEU A 27 8.19 -2.68 2.85
C LEU A 27 8.46 -1.16 2.91
N VAL A 28 8.19 -0.54 4.05
CA VAL A 28 8.44 0.90 4.26
C VAL A 28 9.92 1.23 4.09
N GLU A 29 10.82 0.45 4.69
CA GLU A 29 12.28 0.59 4.52
C GLU A 29 12.68 0.54 3.03
N LEU A 30 12.19 -0.46 2.28
CA LEU A 30 12.48 -0.60 0.86
C LEU A 30 11.95 0.56 0.02
N LEU A 31 10.81 1.14 0.39
CA LEU A 31 10.24 2.30 -0.29
C LEU A 31 11.05 3.56 -0.02
N GLU A 32 11.57 3.73 1.20
CA GLU A 32 12.46 4.84 1.56
C GLU A 32 13.83 4.74 0.87
N GLU A 33 14.34 3.54 0.65
CA GLU A 33 15.54 3.28 -0.15
C GLU A 33 15.30 3.46 -1.65
N SER A 34 14.05 3.46 -2.09
CA SER A 34 13.68 3.63 -3.49
C SER A 34 13.80 5.09 -3.95
N LYS A 35 13.83 5.31 -5.26
CA LYS A 35 13.78 6.66 -5.86
C LYS A 35 12.36 7.25 -5.90
N VAL A 36 11.37 6.58 -5.31
CA VAL A 36 9.98 7.05 -5.29
C VAL A 36 9.83 8.09 -4.16
N PRO A 37 9.41 9.33 -4.44
CA PRO A 37 9.30 10.35 -3.39
C PRO A 37 8.19 9.99 -2.40
N VAL A 38 8.53 9.96 -1.11
CA VAL A 38 7.55 9.82 -0.02
C VAL A 38 7.03 11.22 0.33
N LYS A 39 5.73 11.45 0.18
CA LYS A 39 5.05 12.73 0.44
C LYS A 39 4.78 12.93 1.93
N GLN A 40 4.22 11.92 2.57
CA GLN A 40 3.80 11.97 3.98
C GLN A 40 3.81 10.57 4.61
N LYS A 41 4.04 10.52 5.92
CA LYS A 41 3.77 9.35 6.75
C LYS A 41 2.81 9.77 7.87
N SER A 42 1.88 8.90 8.26
CA SER A 42 1.02 9.18 9.41
C SER A 42 1.82 9.19 10.71
N GLU A 43 1.33 9.91 11.72
CA GLU A 43 1.97 9.99 13.04
C GLU A 43 2.16 8.60 13.69
N THR A 44 1.27 7.66 13.37
CA THR A 44 1.33 6.28 13.87
C THR A 44 2.29 5.38 13.09
N GLY A 45 2.80 5.85 11.94
CA GLY A 45 3.66 5.07 11.04
C GLY A 45 2.96 3.88 10.39
N ASN A 46 1.63 3.86 10.38
CA ASN A 46 0.81 2.80 9.77
C ASN A 46 0.28 3.19 8.40
N GLU A 47 0.68 4.33 7.88
CA GLU A 47 0.24 4.83 6.58
C GLU A 47 1.34 5.70 5.98
N ILE A 48 1.56 5.54 4.68
CA ILE A 48 2.52 6.29 3.88
C ILE A 48 1.87 6.70 2.56
N PHE A 49 2.24 7.89 2.08
CA PHE A 49 1.81 8.41 0.79
C PHE A 49 3.02 8.57 -0.10
N LEU A 50 3.02 7.92 -1.26
CA LEU A 50 4.02 8.10 -2.31
C LEU A 50 3.51 9.16 -3.29
N ALA A 51 4.35 10.15 -3.59
CA ALA A 51 4.02 11.18 -4.56
C ALA A 51 4.11 10.63 -5.99
N ILE A 52 3.17 11.02 -6.83
CA ILE A 52 3.29 10.88 -8.28
C ILE A 52 3.92 12.18 -8.80
N ILE A 53 5.14 12.08 -9.35
CA ILE A 53 5.89 13.23 -9.86
C ILE A 53 5.02 14.00 -10.87
N ASP A 54 5.00 15.32 -10.82
CA ASP A 54 4.16 16.20 -11.66
C ASP A 54 2.63 16.13 -11.39
N GLU A 55 2.18 15.41 -10.37
CA GLU A 55 0.80 15.47 -9.87
C GLU A 55 0.76 16.07 -8.46
N ASN A 56 -0.08 17.10 -8.27
CA ASN A 56 -0.21 17.74 -6.96
C ASN A 56 -1.27 17.08 -6.07
N ILE A 57 -2.28 16.46 -6.68
CA ILE A 57 -3.43 15.89 -5.98
C ILE A 57 -3.44 14.36 -5.97
N ALA A 58 -2.64 13.72 -6.81
CA ALA A 58 -2.61 12.28 -6.93
C ALA A 58 -1.46 11.67 -6.14
N ASP A 59 -1.74 10.58 -5.45
CA ASP A 59 -0.78 9.83 -4.65
C ASP A 59 -1.12 8.34 -4.63
N ILE A 60 -0.11 7.54 -4.27
CA ILE A 60 -0.28 6.13 -3.95
C ILE A 60 -0.24 6.03 -2.42
N GLU A 61 -1.37 5.72 -1.83
CA GLU A 61 -1.50 5.46 -0.40
C GLU A 61 -1.18 4.00 -0.11
N LEU A 62 -0.40 3.75 0.94
CA LEU A 62 -0.23 2.44 1.52
C LEU A 62 -0.55 2.52 3.00
N TYR A 63 -1.36 1.61 3.50
CA TYR A 63 -1.61 1.50 4.93
C TYR A 63 -1.47 0.06 5.44
N TYR A 64 -1.01 -0.04 6.68
CA TYR A 64 -0.88 -1.30 7.39
C TYR A 64 -2.24 -1.95 7.57
N ASN A 65 -2.43 -3.11 6.94
CA ASN A 65 -3.68 -3.84 6.97
C ASN A 65 -3.43 -5.28 7.42
N PHE A 66 -3.69 -5.57 8.70
CA PHE A 66 -3.64 -6.94 9.22
C PHE A 66 -4.97 -7.64 8.98
N GLY A 67 -5.01 -8.50 7.97
CA GLY A 67 -6.16 -9.35 7.65
C GLY A 67 -6.04 -10.75 8.25
N ILE A 68 -7.18 -11.43 8.41
CA ILE A 68 -7.24 -12.80 8.96
C ILE A 68 -6.57 -13.81 8.01
N GLU A 69 -6.40 -13.47 6.74
CA GLU A 69 -5.78 -14.35 5.75
C GLU A 69 -4.29 -14.02 5.50
N GLY A 70 -3.66 -13.24 6.37
CA GLY A 70 -2.22 -12.96 6.34
C GLY A 70 -1.84 -11.72 5.52
N GLU A 71 -2.81 -10.88 5.16
CA GLU A 71 -2.55 -9.56 4.60
C GLU A 71 -1.75 -8.71 5.59
N PHE A 72 -0.88 -7.85 5.05
CA PHE A 72 -0.13 -6.89 5.86
C PHE A 72 -0.22 -5.45 5.35
N VAL A 73 -0.64 -5.24 4.10
CA VAL A 73 -0.71 -3.92 3.47
C VAL A 73 -1.88 -3.83 2.50
N HIS A 74 -2.51 -2.67 2.46
CA HIS A 74 -3.39 -2.23 1.40
C HIS A 74 -2.70 -1.12 0.58
N ILE A 75 -2.94 -1.08 -0.73
CA ILE A 75 -2.35 -0.07 -1.62
C ILE A 75 -3.44 0.55 -2.50
N GLN A 76 -3.60 1.86 -2.47
CA GLN A 76 -4.63 2.57 -3.22
C GLN A 76 -4.05 3.72 -4.04
N LEU A 77 -4.48 3.83 -5.30
CA LEU A 77 -4.22 5.00 -6.12
C LEU A 77 -5.34 6.03 -5.90
N TRP A 78 -4.97 7.25 -5.54
CA TRP A 78 -5.89 8.34 -5.29
C TRP A 78 -5.79 9.42 -6.37
N TYR A 79 -6.96 9.91 -6.79
CA TYR A 79 -7.18 11.11 -7.62
C TYR A 79 -6.49 11.16 -9.00
N TYR A 80 -5.67 10.18 -9.38
CA TYR A 80 -5.17 10.05 -10.74
C TYR A 80 -6.29 9.57 -11.67
N ARG A 81 -6.55 10.32 -12.73
CA ARG A 81 -7.56 9.97 -13.75
C ARG A 81 -6.85 9.61 -15.04
N PHE A 82 -6.81 8.31 -15.36
CA PHE A 82 -6.27 7.85 -16.63
C PHE A 82 -7.14 8.32 -17.79
N LYS A 83 -6.53 8.53 -18.96
CA LYS A 83 -7.26 8.83 -20.20
C LYS A 83 -7.98 7.59 -20.74
N LEU A 84 -7.36 6.42 -20.58
CA LEU A 84 -7.96 5.15 -20.96
C LEU A 84 -8.90 4.64 -19.86
N ILE A 85 -10.16 4.39 -20.23
CA ILE A 85 -11.20 3.87 -19.33
C ILE A 85 -10.76 2.55 -18.69
N ALA A 86 -10.18 1.64 -19.47
CA ALA A 86 -9.70 0.34 -18.97
C ALA A 86 -8.65 0.46 -17.84
N LEU A 87 -7.82 1.51 -17.84
CA LEU A 87 -6.86 1.74 -16.76
C LEU A 87 -7.54 2.31 -15.51
N ASN A 88 -8.57 3.16 -15.66
CA ASN A 88 -9.37 3.58 -14.52
C ASN A 88 -10.10 2.38 -13.90
N GLU A 89 -10.66 1.49 -14.71
CA GLU A 89 -11.35 0.28 -14.21
C GLU A 89 -10.38 -0.62 -13.43
N LYS A 90 -9.18 -0.87 -13.98
CA LYS A 90 -8.12 -1.66 -13.33
C LYS A 90 -7.75 -1.13 -11.94
N HIS A 91 -7.60 0.18 -11.79
CA HIS A 91 -7.12 0.79 -10.54
C HIS A 91 -8.23 1.24 -9.58
N ASN A 92 -9.49 1.17 -10.01
CA ASN A 92 -10.67 1.38 -9.15
C ASN A 92 -11.19 0.07 -8.51
N GLU A 93 -10.53 -1.07 -8.77
CA GLU A 93 -10.86 -2.31 -8.09
C GLU A 93 -10.73 -2.17 -6.56
N LYS A 94 -11.62 -2.83 -5.80
CA LYS A 94 -11.77 -2.58 -4.36
C LYS A 94 -10.80 -3.37 -3.47
N ASN A 95 -10.05 -4.33 -4.03
CA ASN A 95 -9.26 -5.26 -3.22
C ASN A 95 -7.79 -5.27 -3.61
N HIS A 96 -7.05 -4.29 -3.11
CA HIS A 96 -5.60 -4.19 -3.26
C HIS A 96 -4.89 -4.54 -1.95
N ASN A 97 -5.27 -5.68 -1.37
CA ASN A 97 -4.63 -6.20 -0.16
C ASN A 97 -3.58 -7.25 -0.52
N PHE A 98 -2.40 -7.16 0.10
CA PHE A 98 -1.26 -8.01 -0.26
C PHE A 98 -0.73 -8.78 0.94
N LYS A 99 -0.31 -10.03 0.66
CA LYS A 99 0.27 -10.96 1.64
C LYS A 99 1.80 -11.02 1.51
N SER A 100 2.35 -10.63 0.35
CA SER A 100 3.78 -10.59 0.06
C SER A 100 4.30 -9.18 -0.25
N ILE A 101 5.52 -8.88 0.24
CA ILE A 101 6.24 -7.64 -0.11
C ILE A 101 6.47 -7.57 -1.62
N HIS A 102 6.75 -8.72 -2.26
CA HIS A 102 6.99 -8.77 -3.70
C HIS A 102 5.74 -8.34 -4.48
N GLU A 103 4.57 -8.92 -4.18
CA GLU A 103 3.30 -8.57 -4.83
C GLU A 103 2.95 -7.08 -4.63
N ALA A 104 3.12 -6.58 -3.41
CA ALA A 104 2.93 -5.17 -3.08
C ALA A 104 3.82 -4.26 -3.95
N MET A 105 5.12 -4.56 -4.03
CA MET A 105 6.07 -3.79 -4.85
C MET A 105 5.77 -3.89 -6.35
N GLU A 106 5.38 -5.07 -6.84
CA GLU A 106 4.98 -5.26 -8.24
C GLU A 106 3.75 -4.44 -8.60
N TYR A 107 2.78 -4.36 -7.70
CA TYR A 107 1.57 -3.56 -7.88
C TYR A 107 1.88 -2.05 -7.92
N ILE A 108 2.68 -1.54 -6.97
CA ILE A 108 3.16 -0.13 -7.00
C ILE A 108 3.87 0.16 -8.33
N ASN A 109 4.77 -0.73 -8.75
CA ASN A 109 5.46 -0.59 -10.04
C ASN A 109 4.49 -0.64 -11.22
N SER A 110 3.41 -1.42 -11.16
CA SER A 110 2.37 -1.41 -12.19
C SER A 110 1.67 -0.06 -12.27
N ILE A 111 1.29 0.53 -11.13
CA ILE A 111 0.68 1.87 -11.10
C ILE A 111 1.62 2.88 -11.77
N LEU A 112 2.89 2.91 -11.37
CA LEU A 112 3.88 3.84 -11.92
C LEU A 112 4.10 3.65 -13.42
N ARG A 113 4.13 2.39 -13.91
CA ARG A 113 4.24 2.10 -15.35
C ARG A 113 3.00 2.56 -16.12
N ASP A 114 1.81 2.33 -15.59
CA ASP A 114 0.56 2.72 -16.24
C ASP A 114 0.44 4.25 -16.32
N ILE A 115 0.85 4.97 -15.26
CA ILE A 115 0.92 6.45 -15.26
C ILE A 115 1.92 6.93 -16.32
N ALA A 116 3.12 6.35 -16.36
CA ALA A 116 4.13 6.70 -17.37
C ALA A 116 3.64 6.46 -18.80
N PHE A 117 2.88 5.38 -19.03
CA PHE A 117 2.25 5.08 -20.31
C PHE A 117 1.17 6.09 -20.69
N ASP A 118 0.27 6.43 -19.76
CA ASP A 118 -0.80 7.41 -19.95
C ASP A 118 -0.28 8.83 -20.27
N ARG A 119 0.87 9.19 -19.69
CA ARG A 119 1.60 10.43 -20.01
C ARG A 119 2.20 10.42 -21.41
N LYS A 120 2.82 9.32 -21.84
CA LYS A 120 3.40 9.20 -23.18
C LYS A 120 2.37 9.27 -24.31
N GLN A 121 1.10 9.01 -24.02
CA GLN A 121 0.01 9.23 -24.98
C GLN A 121 -0.30 10.72 -25.21
N MET A 122 0.39 11.67 -24.55
CA MET A 122 0.41 13.05 -25.01
C MET A 122 1.23 13.17 -26.30
N PRO A 123 0.73 13.81 -27.37
CA PRO A 123 1.64 14.39 -28.34
C PRO A 123 2.47 15.43 -27.58
N THR A 124 3.80 15.31 -27.64
CA THR A 124 4.69 16.42 -27.28
C THR A 124 4.21 17.65 -28.05
N ALA A 125 3.70 18.64 -27.32
CA ALA A 125 3.35 19.95 -27.87
C ALA A 125 4.58 20.65 -28.42
#